data_AF-A0A436RSQ9-F1
#
_entry.id   AF-A0A436RSQ9-F1
#
_cell.length_a   1.000
_cell.length_b   1.000
_cell.length_c   1.000
_cell.angle_alpha   90.00
_cell.angle_beta   90.00
_cell.angle_gamma   90.00
#
_symmetry.space_group_name_H-M   'P 1'
#
loop_
_entity.id
_entity.type
_entity.pdbx_description
1 polymer ?
#
loop_
_entity_poly.entity_id
_entity_poly.type
_entity_poly.pdbx_seq_one_letter_code
_entity_poly.pdbx_strand_id
1 'polypeptide(L)'
;MTDGPVLRALFRAHLWLSARLLPVLVGRRDFESVLKLAPLRSPAPYRDLPWTYIVQRVNRTVRRPWFMRDRRCLREGLLGFRFLRMAGLDPELRFGVDAKSMHEP
;
A
#
# COMPACT_ATOMS: atom_id res chain seq x y z
N MET A 1 4.33 -17.93 -20.91
CA MET A 1 3.94 -16.54 -21.25
C MET A 1 2.52 -16.26 -20.75
N THR A 2 2.22 -16.69 -19.54
CA THR A 2 0.86 -16.83 -19.06
C THR A 2 0.47 -15.58 -18.28
N ASP A 3 -0.71 -15.04 -18.60
CA ASP A 3 -1.52 -14.26 -17.65
C ASP A 3 -1.21 -12.78 -17.43
N GLY A 4 -0.61 -12.06 -18.39
CA GLY A 4 -0.53 -10.60 -18.34
C GLY A 4 -1.85 -9.87 -17.96
N PRO A 5 -3.01 -10.19 -18.57
CA PRO A 5 -4.28 -9.54 -18.22
C PRO A 5 -4.89 -10.07 -16.90
N VAL A 6 -4.77 -11.37 -16.61
CA VAL A 6 -5.31 -11.98 -15.38
C VAL A 6 -4.52 -11.51 -14.17
N LEU A 7 -3.19 -11.44 -14.27
CA LEU A 7 -2.31 -10.89 -13.24
C LEU A 7 -2.64 -9.42 -12.94
N ARG A 8 -2.90 -8.62 -13.99
CA ARG A 8 -3.36 -7.23 -13.84
C ARG A 8 -4.72 -7.14 -13.15
N ALA A 9 -5.65 -8.05 -13.45
CA ALA A 9 -6.97 -8.10 -12.81
C ALA A 9 -6.86 -8.49 -11.33
N LEU A 10 -6.08 -9.52 -11.00
CA LEU A 10 -5.78 -9.95 -9.64
C LEU A 10 -5.10 -8.84 -8.84
N PHE A 11 -4.08 -8.19 -9.42
CA PHE A 11 -3.42 -7.04 -8.82
C PHE A 11 -4.42 -5.91 -8.53
N ARG A 12 -5.30 -5.58 -9.49
CA ARG A 12 -6.32 -4.54 -9.31
C ARG A 12 -7.30 -4.89 -8.19
N ALA A 13 -7.78 -6.13 -8.12
CA ALA A 13 -8.70 -6.57 -7.09
C ALA A 13 -8.02 -6.55 -5.70
N HIS A 14 -6.80 -7.08 -5.61
CA HIS A 14 -6.02 -7.09 -4.38
C HIS A 14 -5.67 -5.67 -3.89
N LEU A 15 -5.30 -4.77 -4.81
CA LEU A 15 -5.05 -3.36 -4.51
C LEU A 15 -6.32 -2.67 -4.01
N TRP A 16 -7.44 -2.88 -4.69
CA TRP A 16 -8.73 -2.27 -4.33
C TRP A 16 -9.21 -2.75 -2.95
N LEU A 17 -9.08 -4.05 -2.66
CA LEU A 17 -9.44 -4.64 -1.38
C LEU A 17 -8.52 -4.13 -0.27
N SER A 18 -7.20 -4.17 -0.49
CA SER A 18 -6.20 -3.67 0.48
C SER A 18 -6.41 -2.19 0.78
N ALA A 19 -6.68 -1.39 -0.25
CA ALA A 19 -6.92 0.03 -0.10
C ALA A 19 -8.20 0.33 0.70
N ARG A 20 -9.23 -0.51 0.64
CA ARG A 20 -10.48 -0.36 1.42
C ARG A 20 -10.38 -0.94 2.83
N LEU A 21 -9.59 -1.98 3.03
CA LEU A 21 -9.35 -2.58 4.35
C LEU A 21 -8.40 -1.72 5.21
N LEU A 22 -7.41 -1.06 4.62
CA LEU A 22 -6.46 -0.20 5.34
C LEU A 22 -7.13 0.85 6.24
N PRO A 23 -8.12 1.64 5.78
CA PRO A 23 -8.83 2.59 6.65
C PRO A 23 -9.53 1.93 7.85
N VAL A 24 -10.09 0.73 7.67
CA VAL A 24 -10.77 -0.01 8.74
C VAL A 24 -9.75 -0.59 9.74
N LEU A 25 -8.61 -1.07 9.24
CA LEU A 25 -7.53 -1.62 10.06
C LEU A 25 -6.75 -0.54 10.81
N VAL A 26 -6.45 0.59 10.17
CA VAL A 26 -5.73 1.71 10.79
C VAL A 26 -6.66 2.55 11.66
N GLY A 27 -7.96 2.62 11.36
CA GLY A 27 -8.95 3.26 12.24
C GLY A 27 -9.16 2.52 13.57
N ARG A 28 -8.64 1.28 13.71
CA ARG A 28 -8.74 0.47 14.93
C ARG A 28 -7.39 0.02 15.52
N ARG A 29 -6.25 0.42 14.94
CA ARG A 29 -4.92 0.03 15.42
C ARG A 29 -3.90 1.15 15.25
N ASP A 30 -3.00 1.26 16.23
CA ASP A 30 -1.87 2.18 16.19
C ASP A 30 -1.00 1.98 14.95
N PHE A 31 -0.48 3.11 14.44
CA PHE A 31 0.36 3.18 13.26
C PHE A 31 1.54 2.20 13.30
N GLU A 32 2.15 2.08 14.48
CA GLU A 32 3.27 1.18 14.74
C GLU A 32 2.87 -0.30 14.58
N SER A 33 1.66 -0.67 15.03
CA SER A 33 1.13 -2.03 14.89
C SER A 33 0.86 -2.40 13.42
N VAL A 34 0.49 -1.42 12.59
CA VAL A 34 0.28 -1.60 11.15
C VAL A 34 1.61 -1.73 10.42
N LEU A 35 2.62 -0.94 10.80
CA LEU A 35 3.98 -1.06 10.28
C LEU A 35 4.61 -2.41 10.64
N LYS A 36 4.42 -2.87 11.88
CA LYS A 36 4.88 -4.19 12.35
C LYS A 36 4.20 -5.35 11.61
N LEU A 37 2.99 -5.16 11.10
CA LEU A 37 2.26 -6.17 10.34
C LEU A 37 2.68 -6.25 8.86
N ALA A 38 3.53 -5.34 8.38
CA ALA A 38 4.05 -5.41 7.02
C ALA A 38 4.98 -6.62 6.90
N PRO A 39 4.62 -7.69 6.17
CA PRO A 39 5.45 -8.87 6.09
C PRO A 39 6.75 -8.52 5.35
N LEU A 40 7.87 -8.61 6.07
CA LEU A 40 9.23 -8.40 5.55
C LEU A 40 9.58 -9.39 4.43
N ARG A 41 8.90 -10.54 4.33
CA ARG A 41 8.98 -11.49 3.22
C ARG A 41 7.57 -11.73 2.68
N SER A 42 7.19 -11.03 1.61
CA SER A 42 6.07 -11.49 0.78
C SER A 42 6.61 -12.32 -0.36
N PRO A 43 5.92 -13.41 -0.77
CA PRO A 43 6.12 -13.93 -2.11
C PRO A 43 5.98 -12.77 -3.11
N ALA A 44 6.66 -12.85 -4.25
CA ALA A 44 6.63 -11.81 -5.28
C ALA A 44 5.66 -12.19 -6.42
N PRO A 45 4.32 -12.25 -6.19
CA PRO A 45 3.37 -12.70 -7.20
C PRO A 45 3.27 -11.73 -8.38
N TYR A 46 3.75 -10.48 -8.23
CA TYR A 46 3.63 -9.42 -9.22
C TYR A 46 4.96 -9.09 -9.92
N ARG A 47 5.93 -10.02 -9.93
CA ARG A 47 7.28 -9.81 -10.49
C ARG A 47 7.28 -9.34 -11.95
N ASP A 48 6.28 -9.75 -12.72
CA ASP A 48 6.16 -9.41 -14.14
C ASP A 48 5.44 -8.06 -14.41
N LEU A 49 5.03 -7.34 -13.35
CA LEU A 49 4.42 -6.02 -13.49
C LEU A 49 5.47 -4.91 -13.41
N PRO A 50 5.46 -3.95 -14.34
CA PRO A 50 6.39 -2.82 -14.27
C PRO A 50 6.05 -1.92 -13.09
N TRP A 51 7.09 -1.44 -12.39
CA TRP A 51 6.96 -0.60 -11.20
C TRP A 51 6.12 0.67 -11.47
N THR A 52 6.28 1.27 -12.66
CA THR A 52 5.52 2.44 -13.11
C THR A 52 4.01 2.18 -13.14
N TYR A 53 3.61 0.98 -13.59
CA TYR A 53 2.21 0.56 -13.59
C TYR A 53 1.69 0.43 -12.18
N ILE A 54 2.45 -0.21 -11.28
CA ILE A 54 2.05 -0.39 -9.88
C ILE A 54 1.81 0.96 -9.21
N VAL A 55 2.79 1.88 -9.30
CA VAL A 55 2.70 3.23 -8.70
C VAL A 55 1.51 4.01 -9.27
N GLN A 56 1.34 4.03 -10.60
CA GLN A 56 0.24 4.76 -11.23
C GLN A 56 -1.13 4.24 -10.75
N ARG A 57 -1.28 2.92 -10.59
CA ARG A 57 -2.52 2.30 -10.12
C ARG A 57 -2.75 2.54 -8.64
N VAL A 58 -1.71 2.50 -7.81
CA VAL A 58 -1.79 2.87 -6.39
C VAL A 58 -2.27 4.31 -6.26
N ASN A 59 -1.61 5.26 -6.93
CA ASN A 59 -1.95 6.69 -6.90
C ASN A 59 -3.39 6.96 -7.36
N ARG A 60 -3.84 6.25 -8.40
CA ARG A 60 -5.22 6.34 -8.87
C ARG A 60 -6.23 5.79 -7.85
N THR A 61 -5.88 4.73 -7.14
CA THR A 61 -6.74 4.10 -6.12
C THR A 61 -6.84 4.97 -4.86
N VAL A 62 -5.75 5.58 -4.43
CA VAL A 62 -5.73 6.44 -3.24
C VAL A 62 -6.25 7.86 -3.51
N ARG A 63 -6.28 8.31 -4.78
CA ARG A 63 -6.78 9.63 -5.20
C ARG A 63 -8.20 9.97 -4.75
N ARG A 64 -9.07 8.96 -4.59
CA ARG A 64 -10.45 9.13 -4.07
C ARG A 64 -10.58 8.45 -2.71
N PRO A 65 -10.18 9.10 -1.61
CA PRO A 65 -10.40 8.55 -0.28
C PRO A 65 -11.87 8.69 0.10
N TRP A 66 -12.49 7.55 0.38
CA TRP A 66 -13.80 7.49 1.04
C TRP A 66 -13.67 7.58 2.57
N PHE A 67 -12.59 7.04 3.13
CA PHE A 67 -12.20 7.15 4.55
C PHE A 67 -10.69 7.44 4.64
N MET A 68 -10.24 8.15 5.69
CA MET A 68 -8.91 8.79 5.83
C MET A 68 -8.63 9.96 4.86
N ARG A 69 -9.34 11.07 5.03
CA ARG A 69 -9.08 12.31 4.27
C ARG A 69 -7.78 12.99 4.71
N ASP A 70 -7.43 12.91 6.00
CA ASP A 70 -6.22 13.51 6.60
C ASP A 70 -4.93 12.69 6.45
N ARG A 71 -5.02 11.36 6.32
CA ARG A 71 -3.83 10.47 6.27
C ARG A 71 -3.57 9.88 4.88
N ARG A 72 -3.76 10.68 3.82
CA ARG A 72 -3.58 10.24 2.42
C ARG A 72 -2.16 9.80 2.11
N CYS A 73 -1.16 10.58 2.51
CA CYS A 73 0.26 10.29 2.29
C CYS A 73 0.68 8.97 2.93
N LEU A 74 0.13 8.69 4.11
CA LEU A 74 0.37 7.44 4.83
C LEU A 74 -0.14 6.22 4.05
N ARG A 75 -1.38 6.31 3.56
CA ARG A 75 -2.03 5.25 2.81
C ARG A 75 -1.34 5.00 1.47
N GLU A 76 -0.93 6.05 0.78
CA GLU A 76 -0.16 5.98 -0.46
C GLU A 76 1.18 5.30 -0.25
N GLY A 77 1.95 5.75 0.74
CA GLY A 77 3.26 5.18 1.06
C GLY A 77 3.20 3.71 1.46
N LEU A 78 2.27 3.33 2.36
CA LEU A 78 2.10 1.94 2.79
C LEU A 78 1.69 1.00 1.66
N LEU A 79 0.72 1.42 0.83
CA LEU A 79 0.28 0.62 -0.31
C LEU A 79 1.38 0.51 -1.36
N GLY A 80 2.03 1.62 -1.70
CA GLY A 80 3.14 1.67 -2.65
C GLY A 80 4.25 0.72 -2.23
N PHE A 81 4.76 0.85 -1.01
CA PHE A 81 5.82 -0.01 -0.47
C PHE A 81 5.43 -1.49 -0.50
N ARG A 82 4.24 -1.83 -0.03
CA ARG A 82 3.77 -3.23 0.00
C ARG A 82 3.71 -3.85 -1.40
N PHE A 83 3.11 -3.15 -2.36
CA PHE A 83 2.94 -3.68 -3.72
C PHE A 83 4.24 -3.69 -4.52
N LEU A 84 5.14 -2.74 -4.31
CA LEU A 84 6.48 -2.75 -4.89
C LEU A 84 7.31 -3.92 -4.33
N ARG A 85 7.24 -4.20 -3.02
CA ARG A 85 7.90 -5.37 -2.41
C ARG A 85 7.33 -6.69 -2.93
N MET A 86 6.01 -6.78 -3.16
CA MET A 86 5.36 -7.93 -3.82
C MET A 86 5.66 -8.05 -5.32
N ALA A 87 6.25 -7.03 -5.94
CA ALA A 87 6.84 -7.14 -7.28
C ALA A 87 8.31 -7.58 -7.24
N GLY A 88 8.86 -7.85 -6.06
CA GLY A 88 10.27 -8.23 -5.88
C GLY A 88 11.23 -7.04 -5.93
N LEU A 89 10.72 -5.82 -5.81
CA LEU A 89 11.54 -4.60 -5.72
C LEU A 89 11.88 -4.32 -4.26
N ASP A 90 12.96 -3.56 -4.02
CA ASP A 90 13.35 -3.10 -2.68
C ASP A 90 13.13 -1.58 -2.54
N PRO A 91 11.88 -1.13 -2.36
CA PRO A 91 11.57 0.28 -2.20
C PRO A 91 11.97 0.79 -0.81
N GLU A 92 12.47 2.02 -0.73
CA GLU A 92 12.66 2.71 0.55
C GLU A 92 11.42 3.57 0.86
N LEU A 93 10.89 3.46 2.07
CA LEU A 93 9.72 4.24 2.51
C LEU A 93 10.14 5.28 3.55
N ARG A 94 10.11 6.56 3.18
CA ARG A 94 10.42 7.69 4.06
C ARG A 94 9.15 8.44 4.39
N PHE A 95 8.82 8.54 5.68
CA PHE A 95 7.73 9.37 6.16
C PHE A 95 8.29 10.60 6.88
N GLY A 96 7.87 11.79 6.47
CA GLY A 96 7.99 12.98 7.30
C GLY A 96 6.85 12.95 8.32
N VAL A 97 7.18 12.73 9.59
CA VAL A 97 6.20 12.68 10.68
C VAL A 97 6.36 13.95 11.51
N ASP A 98 5.26 14.67 11.74
CA ASP A 98 5.24 15.79 12.69
C ASP A 98 5.35 15.20 14.11
N ALA A 99 6.26 15.72 14.92
CA ALA A 99 6.50 15.24 16.28
C ALA A 99 5.23 15.25 17.16
N LYS A 100 4.29 16.17 16.91
CA LYS A 100 3.00 16.22 17.60
C LYS A 100 2.11 15.01 17.29
N SER A 101 2.26 14.42 16.10
CA SER A 101 1.50 13.23 15.68
C SER A 101 2.00 11.91 16.30
N MET A 102 3.13 11.92 17.01
CA MET A 102 3.65 10.75 17.72
C MET A 102 3.17 10.67 19.18
N HIS A 103 2.53 11.72 19.71
CA HIS A 103 2.19 11.86 21.13
C HIS A 103 0.69 11.92 21.44
N GLU A 104 -0.21 11.84 20.44
CA GLU A 104 -1.64 11.74 20.72
C GLU A 104 -2.01 10.30 21.11
N PRO A 105 -2.51 10.07 22.34
CA PRO A 105 -2.95 8.76 22.83
C PRO A 105 -4.25 8.27 22.20
#